data_AF-A0A661NG86-F1
#
_entry.id   AF-A0A661NG86-F1
#
_cell.length_a   1.000
_cell.length_b   1.000
_cell.length_c   1.000
_cell.angle_alpha   90.00
_cell.angle_beta   90.00
_cell.angle_gamma   90.00
#
_symmetry.space_group_name_H-M   'P 1'
#
loop_
_entity.id
_entity.type
_entity.pdbx_description
1 polymer ?
#
loop_
_entity_poly.entity_id
_entity_poly.type
_entity_poly.pdbx_seq_one_letter_code
_entity_poly.pdbx_strand_id
1 'polypeptide(L)'
;MHKLGKLIQVLLTVLLTVLLGLPLAGGCVADDAADQSRSLTEVEWSDDAFCAYLETPLIAGRTMDAGTVEVINTDAELALRITTSGDWQILSANVYAGLGPVPTAPGGVPMPALFPYHQDFTGAPVGDATFVIDLSDIGATCGDTLTLAVHAEVLRVVDGVVVDGRVAWALGEPFDGPRWGWSIAYEPCCTSGCTLTQGYWKNHEEHWPTDGLTVGGESYSQAELLTLLRTPTRGDASLILAHQLIASLLNEASGAGSPDFAAATADGQAWMNAHGDTDGRLPYGVAASTAAGTEATGISDRLAHFNEGAGDLPHCDDGPTVTPVADAP
;
A
#
# COMPACT_ATOMS: atom_id res chain seq x y z
N MET A 1 -41.80 -84.51 10.42
CA MET A 1 -41.30 -84.38 11.81
C MET A 1 -39.79 -84.24 11.77
N HIS A 2 -39.25 -83.22 12.45
CA HIS A 2 -37.83 -82.99 12.72
C HIS A 2 -36.92 -82.58 11.55
N LYS A 3 -37.10 -81.34 11.06
CA LYS A 3 -36.00 -80.37 10.90
C LYS A 3 -36.57 -78.99 11.23
N LEU A 4 -36.62 -78.70 12.52
CA LEU A 4 -37.16 -77.47 13.13
C LEU A 4 -35.97 -76.76 13.79
N GLY A 5 -35.67 -75.53 13.37
CA GLY A 5 -34.56 -74.79 13.99
C GLY A 5 -34.18 -73.49 13.30
N LYS A 6 -35.13 -72.56 13.18
CA LYS A 6 -34.91 -71.10 13.19
C LYS A 6 -33.76 -70.55 12.32
N LEU A 7 -34.06 -70.22 11.07
CA LEU A 7 -33.38 -69.15 10.32
C LEU A 7 -34.42 -68.48 9.42
N ILE A 8 -35.39 -67.85 10.07
CA ILE A 8 -36.40 -66.99 9.48
C ILE A 8 -36.27 -65.66 10.24
N GLN A 9 -35.76 -64.66 9.51
CA GLN A 9 -36.36 -63.32 9.41
C GLN A 9 -36.15 -62.32 10.55
N VAL A 10 -36.03 -61.05 10.09
CA VAL A 10 -36.20 -59.77 10.81
C VAL A 10 -34.92 -59.33 11.55
N LEU A 11 -34.18 -58.33 11.06
CA LEU A 11 -34.46 -56.87 11.14
C LEU A 11 -34.63 -56.40 12.60
N LEU A 12 -34.09 -55.23 12.94
CA LEU A 12 -33.89 -54.68 14.30
C LEU A 12 -32.79 -55.43 15.08
N THR A 13 -31.72 -54.79 15.56
CA THR A 13 -31.78 -53.64 16.47
C THR A 13 -30.41 -52.95 16.51
N VAL A 14 -30.45 -51.63 16.38
CA VAL A 14 -29.56 -50.62 16.99
C VAL A 14 -28.89 -51.12 18.29
N LEU A 15 -27.56 -51.00 18.44
CA LEU A 15 -26.87 -50.23 19.50
C LEU A 15 -25.36 -50.57 19.60
N LEU A 16 -24.54 -49.51 19.67
CA LEU A 16 -23.27 -49.37 20.43
C LEU A 16 -22.04 -50.25 20.08
N THR A 17 -21.04 -49.63 19.44
CA THR A 17 -19.78 -49.26 20.11
C THR A 17 -19.09 -48.13 19.32
N VAL A 18 -19.13 -46.94 19.92
CA VAL A 18 -18.37 -45.74 19.57
C VAL A 18 -16.96 -45.90 20.13
N LEU A 19 -15.92 -45.76 19.30
CA LEU A 19 -14.57 -45.45 19.75
C LEU A 19 -13.77 -44.73 18.65
N LEU A 20 -13.78 -43.40 18.79
CA LEU A 20 -12.69 -42.43 18.61
C LEU A 20 -11.97 -42.34 17.26
N GLY A 21 -12.45 -41.39 16.45
CA GLY A 21 -11.69 -40.66 15.44
C GLY A 21 -12.33 -39.29 15.22
N LEU A 22 -12.07 -38.33 16.12
CA LEU A 22 -12.38 -36.91 15.92
C LEU A 22 -11.35 -36.30 14.94
N PRO A 23 -11.76 -35.65 13.85
CA PRO A 23 -11.02 -34.53 13.33
C PRO A 23 -11.52 -33.26 14.03
N LEU A 24 -10.68 -32.71 14.91
CA LEU A 24 -10.71 -31.29 15.24
C LEU A 24 -10.25 -30.54 13.99
N ALA A 25 -11.19 -30.02 13.21
CA ALA A 25 -10.90 -28.94 12.26
C ALA A 25 -11.49 -27.66 12.85
N GLY A 26 -10.79 -27.13 13.86
CA GLY A 26 -10.72 -25.68 14.02
C GLY A 26 -9.81 -25.18 12.90
N GLY A 27 -10.41 -24.73 11.82
CA GLY A 27 -9.74 -23.94 10.79
C GLY A 27 -10.52 -22.64 10.71
N CYS A 28 -9.90 -21.56 11.15
CA CYS A 28 -10.35 -20.22 10.82
C CYS A 28 -10.56 -20.18 9.30
N VAL A 29 -11.77 -19.85 8.86
CA VAL A 29 -11.88 -19.21 7.56
C VAL A 29 -11.30 -17.83 7.81
N ALA A 30 -9.99 -17.70 7.58
CA ALA A 30 -9.44 -16.39 7.30
C ALA A 30 -10.13 -15.98 6.01
N ASP A 31 -10.86 -14.87 6.11
CA ASP A 31 -11.47 -14.23 4.96
C ASP A 31 -10.44 -14.14 3.85
N ASP A 32 -10.81 -14.58 2.65
CA ASP A 32 -10.16 -14.14 1.43
C ASP A 32 -10.46 -12.64 1.30
N ALA A 33 -9.77 -11.82 2.11
CA ALA A 33 -9.48 -10.46 1.76
C ALA A 33 -8.72 -10.57 0.45
N ALA A 34 -9.42 -10.27 -0.64
CA ALA A 34 -8.77 -10.00 -1.91
C ALA A 34 -7.70 -8.95 -1.63
N ASP A 35 -6.47 -9.43 -1.55
CA ASP A 35 -5.26 -8.65 -1.64
C ASP A 35 -5.32 -7.94 -2.98
N GLN A 36 -5.92 -6.75 -2.97
CA GLN A 36 -5.84 -5.77 -4.03
C GLN A 36 -4.81 -4.72 -3.61
N SER A 37 -3.68 -5.15 -3.02
CA SER A 37 -2.45 -4.41 -3.24
C SER A 37 -2.27 -4.38 -4.76
N ARG A 38 -2.42 -3.19 -5.35
CA ARG A 38 -2.13 -3.01 -6.77
C ARG A 38 -0.65 -3.32 -6.91
N SER A 39 -0.33 -4.52 -7.39
CA SER A 39 1.05 -4.89 -7.68
C SER A 39 1.65 -3.80 -8.56
N LEU A 40 2.82 -3.29 -8.17
CA LEU A 40 3.54 -2.24 -8.90
C LEU A 40 3.79 -2.55 -10.39
N THR A 41 3.49 -3.77 -10.84
CA THR A 41 3.47 -4.15 -12.27
C THR A 41 2.40 -3.45 -13.11
N GLU A 42 1.32 -2.90 -12.54
CA GLU A 42 0.23 -2.22 -13.29
C GLU A 42 0.16 -0.70 -13.05
N VAL A 43 1.16 -0.13 -12.37
CA VAL A 43 1.14 1.26 -11.93
C VAL A 43 1.57 2.23 -13.03
N GLU A 44 0.84 3.34 -13.17
CA GLU A 44 1.24 4.46 -14.02
C GLU A 44 2.42 5.19 -13.40
N TRP A 45 3.56 5.23 -14.10
CA TRP A 45 4.77 5.90 -13.66
C TRP A 45 4.67 7.39 -13.97
N SER A 46 4.26 8.19 -12.98
CA SER A 46 4.14 9.64 -13.10
C SER A 46 4.41 10.33 -11.77
N ASP A 47 4.90 11.56 -11.85
CA ASP A 47 5.11 12.51 -10.75
C ASP A 47 3.82 12.91 -10.02
N ASP A 48 2.68 12.94 -10.71
CA ASP A 48 1.38 13.28 -10.12
C ASP A 48 0.78 12.13 -9.29
N ALA A 49 1.24 10.89 -9.53
CA ALA A 49 0.70 9.70 -8.89
C ALA A 49 1.39 9.33 -7.58
N PHE A 50 2.61 9.84 -7.33
CA PHE A 50 3.44 9.43 -6.19
C PHE A 50 4.24 10.59 -5.58
N CYS A 51 4.17 10.72 -4.26
CA CYS A 51 4.92 11.70 -3.47
C CYS A 51 6.46 11.56 -3.52
N ALA A 52 6.99 10.42 -3.98
CA ALA A 52 8.42 10.15 -4.10
C ALA A 52 8.75 9.59 -5.49
N TYR A 53 8.15 10.17 -6.54
CA TYR A 53 8.61 9.94 -7.89
C TYR A 53 10.02 10.54 -8.08
N LEU A 54 10.97 9.68 -8.44
CA LEU A 54 12.32 10.08 -8.84
C LEU A 54 12.55 9.64 -10.28
N GLU A 55 12.98 10.56 -11.12
CA GLU A 55 13.48 10.27 -12.47
C GLU A 55 14.91 10.77 -12.62
N THR A 56 15.80 9.91 -13.13
CA THR A 56 17.19 10.28 -13.39
C THR A 56 17.71 9.65 -14.68
N PRO A 57 18.63 10.31 -15.41
CA PRO A 57 19.23 9.73 -16.60
C PRO A 57 20.00 8.43 -16.33
N LEU A 58 19.91 7.48 -17.25
CA LEU A 58 20.79 6.33 -17.35
C LEU A 58 21.99 6.69 -18.26
N ILE A 59 23.18 6.78 -17.67
CA ILE A 59 24.38 7.25 -18.37
C ILE A 59 25.31 6.10 -18.73
N ALA A 60 25.38 5.75 -20.02
CA ALA A 60 26.33 4.80 -20.57
C ALA A 60 27.71 5.44 -20.79
N GLY A 61 28.78 4.71 -20.45
CA GLY A 61 30.15 5.11 -20.75
C GLY A 61 30.54 6.51 -20.24
N ARG A 62 29.95 6.97 -19.12
CA ARG A 62 30.15 8.26 -18.43
C ARG A 62 29.44 9.48 -19.01
N THR A 63 29.06 9.48 -20.28
CA THR A 63 28.56 10.71 -20.93
C THR A 63 27.46 10.47 -21.96
N MET A 64 27.15 9.22 -22.29
CA MET A 64 26.13 8.91 -23.29
C MET A 64 24.81 8.69 -22.57
N ASP A 65 23.79 9.43 -22.99
CA ASP A 65 22.41 9.13 -22.62
C ASP A 65 22.04 7.76 -23.22
N ALA A 66 21.63 6.85 -22.35
CA ALA A 66 21.17 5.52 -22.72
C ALA A 66 19.73 5.26 -22.28
N GLY A 67 19.05 6.23 -21.68
CA GLY A 67 17.71 6.06 -21.13
C GLY A 67 17.46 6.79 -19.82
N THR A 68 16.46 6.31 -19.10
CA THR A 68 16.02 6.82 -17.80
C THR A 68 15.95 5.70 -16.77
N VAL A 69 16.07 6.08 -15.51
CA VAL A 69 15.72 5.26 -14.35
C VAL A 69 14.67 6.03 -13.56
N GLU A 70 13.55 5.36 -13.31
CA GLU A 70 12.43 5.88 -12.55
C GLU A 70 12.29 5.06 -11.27
N VAL A 71 11.96 5.73 -10.16
CA VAL A 71 11.74 5.10 -8.86
C VAL A 71 10.45 5.64 -8.27
N ILE A 72 9.59 4.73 -7.83
CA ILE A 72 8.35 5.02 -7.10
C ILE A 72 8.24 4.07 -5.92
N ASN A 73 7.45 4.41 -4.92
CA ASN A 73 7.13 3.51 -3.84
C ASN A 73 5.68 3.66 -3.38
N THR A 74 5.14 2.57 -2.83
CA THR A 74 3.97 2.58 -1.94
C THR A 74 4.46 2.57 -0.48
N ASP A 75 3.54 2.47 0.47
CA ASP A 75 3.86 2.25 1.88
C ASP A 75 4.54 0.88 2.15
N ALA A 76 4.50 -0.05 1.19
CA ALA A 76 5.02 -1.41 1.34
C ALA A 76 6.14 -1.77 0.35
N GLU A 77 6.07 -1.29 -0.89
CA GLU A 77 6.92 -1.73 -1.99
C GLU A 77 7.66 -0.54 -2.64
N LEU A 78 8.90 -0.74 -3.06
CA LEU A 78 9.70 0.15 -3.89
C LEU A 78 9.82 -0.46 -5.29
N ALA A 79 9.44 0.27 -6.34
CA ALA A 79 9.69 -0.13 -7.72
C ALA A 79 10.74 0.76 -8.39
N LEU A 80 11.65 0.13 -9.12
CA LEU A 80 12.62 0.79 -9.99
C LEU A 80 12.42 0.30 -11.42
N ARG A 81 12.23 1.22 -12.37
CA ARG A 81 12.17 0.94 -13.80
C ARG A 81 13.37 1.54 -14.51
N ILE A 82 14.04 0.74 -15.33
CA ILE A 82 15.06 1.18 -16.27
C ILE A 82 14.42 1.17 -17.65
N THR A 83 14.45 2.29 -18.36
CA THR A 83 13.95 2.39 -19.74
C THR A 83 15.07 2.91 -20.63
N THR A 84 15.52 2.11 -21.59
CA THR A 84 16.55 2.53 -22.55
C THR A 84 15.98 3.40 -23.67
N SER A 85 16.82 4.28 -24.23
CA SER A 85 16.46 5.18 -25.33
C SER A 85 17.26 4.90 -26.60
N GLY A 86 16.66 5.19 -27.76
CA GLY A 86 17.29 5.02 -29.07
C GLY A 86 17.61 3.55 -29.37
N ASP A 87 18.84 3.29 -29.78
CA ASP A 87 19.32 1.95 -30.16
C ASP A 87 19.87 1.15 -28.95
N TRP A 88 19.83 1.71 -27.73
CA TRP A 88 20.30 1.00 -26.55
C TRP A 88 19.30 -0.05 -26.09
N GLN A 89 19.81 -1.17 -25.58
CA GLN A 89 19.04 -2.25 -24.97
C GLN A 89 19.81 -2.81 -23.77
N ILE A 90 19.10 -3.32 -22.77
CA ILE A 90 19.65 -3.85 -21.52
C ILE A 90 20.01 -5.33 -21.71
N LEU A 91 21.27 -5.67 -21.42
CA LEU A 91 21.75 -7.05 -21.38
C LEU A 91 21.66 -7.64 -19.96
N SER A 92 22.00 -6.83 -18.96
CA SER A 92 21.85 -7.18 -17.54
C SER A 92 21.68 -5.92 -16.70
N ALA A 93 21.04 -6.06 -15.54
CA ALA A 93 20.84 -4.99 -14.59
C ALA A 93 21.10 -5.48 -13.16
N ASN A 94 21.76 -4.65 -12.35
CA ASN A 94 22.10 -4.89 -10.95
C ASN A 94 21.65 -3.67 -10.15
N VAL A 95 20.85 -3.89 -9.12
CA VAL A 95 20.24 -2.84 -8.30
C VAL A 95 20.58 -3.06 -6.83
N TYR A 96 21.12 -2.02 -6.21
CA TYR A 96 21.21 -1.90 -4.77
C TYR A 96 20.11 -0.97 -4.27
N ALA A 97 19.39 -1.41 -3.24
CA ALA A 97 18.52 -0.59 -2.42
C ALA A 97 18.70 -1.00 -0.96
N GLY A 98 18.89 -0.05 -0.06
CA GLY A 98 19.00 -0.34 1.37
C GLY A 98 19.37 0.87 2.22
N LEU A 99 19.30 0.69 3.54
CA LEU A 99 19.65 1.69 4.56
C LEU A 99 21.17 1.88 4.74
N GLY A 100 21.95 0.93 4.23
CA GLY A 100 23.40 0.93 4.33
C GLY A 100 24.09 1.52 3.10
N PRO A 101 25.43 1.63 3.14
CA PRO A 101 26.19 2.05 1.98
C PRO A 101 26.23 0.95 0.91
N VAL A 102 26.32 1.38 -0.34
CA VAL A 102 26.52 0.49 -1.49
C VAL A 102 27.81 -0.33 -1.30
N PRO A 103 27.80 -1.65 -1.58
CA PRO A 103 28.99 -2.48 -1.53
C PRO A 103 30.13 -1.94 -2.42
N THR A 104 31.28 -1.65 -1.80
CA THR A 104 32.49 -1.17 -2.48
C THR A 104 33.72 -2.00 -2.12
N ALA A 105 34.67 -2.04 -3.05
CA ALA A 105 36.01 -2.57 -2.81
C ALA A 105 36.80 -1.64 -1.87
N PRO A 106 37.89 -2.12 -1.24
CA PRO A 106 38.87 -1.23 -0.62
C PRO A 106 39.32 -0.15 -1.63
N GLY A 107 39.11 1.12 -1.29
CA GLY A 107 39.32 2.25 -2.19
C GLY A 107 38.07 2.78 -2.91
N GLY A 108 36.87 2.35 -2.49
CA GLY A 108 35.58 2.95 -2.80
C GLY A 108 35.02 2.64 -4.20
N VAL A 109 35.64 1.71 -4.92
CA VAL A 109 35.13 1.24 -6.22
C VAL A 109 33.85 0.43 -6.00
N PRO A 110 32.71 0.80 -6.61
CA PRO A 110 31.47 0.04 -6.46
C PRO A 110 31.58 -1.37 -7.03
N MET A 111 30.87 -2.31 -6.42
CA MET A 111 30.85 -3.74 -6.80
C MET A 111 29.42 -4.19 -7.19
N PRO A 112 28.95 -3.89 -8.43
CA PRO A 112 27.59 -4.25 -8.87
C PRO A 112 27.25 -5.74 -8.72
N ALA A 113 28.23 -6.63 -8.92
CA ALA A 113 28.02 -8.07 -8.77
C ALA A 113 27.68 -8.53 -7.34
N LEU A 114 27.76 -7.64 -6.33
CA LEU A 114 27.33 -7.90 -4.95
C LEU A 114 25.96 -7.27 -4.64
N PHE A 115 25.31 -6.65 -5.62
CA PHE A 115 24.03 -6.01 -5.40
C PHE A 115 22.94 -7.10 -5.22
N PRO A 116 22.04 -6.98 -4.23
CA PRO A 116 21.09 -8.05 -3.92
C PRO A 116 20.13 -8.38 -5.06
N TYR A 117 19.76 -7.38 -5.86
CA TYR A 117 18.76 -7.51 -6.92
C TYR A 117 19.45 -7.46 -8.29
N HIS A 118 19.23 -8.47 -9.12
CA HIS A 118 19.84 -8.55 -10.45
C HIS A 118 18.94 -9.31 -11.43
N GLN A 119 19.04 -8.95 -12.71
CA GLN A 119 18.38 -9.63 -13.83
C GLN A 119 19.34 -9.73 -15.01
N ASP A 120 19.33 -10.90 -15.66
CA ASP A 120 20.14 -11.20 -16.85
C ASP A 120 19.25 -11.53 -18.05
N PHE A 121 19.37 -10.77 -19.13
CA PHE A 121 18.57 -10.91 -20.35
C PHE A 121 19.36 -11.63 -21.46
N THR A 122 20.02 -12.72 -21.08
CA THR A 122 20.90 -13.48 -21.98
C THR A 122 20.10 -14.13 -23.12
N GLY A 123 20.11 -13.50 -24.31
CA GLY A 123 19.52 -14.04 -25.54
C GLY A 123 18.69 -13.04 -26.34
N ALA A 124 18.03 -12.10 -25.65
CA ALA A 124 17.29 -10.99 -26.24
C ALA A 124 17.39 -9.79 -25.31
N PRO A 125 18.33 -8.85 -25.55
CA PRO A 125 18.39 -7.64 -24.75
C PRO A 125 17.07 -6.86 -24.89
N VAL A 126 16.68 -6.18 -23.81
CA VAL A 126 15.34 -5.60 -23.63
C VAL A 126 15.38 -4.08 -23.61
N GLY A 127 14.26 -3.45 -23.96
CA GLY A 127 14.14 -1.98 -23.89
C GLY A 127 13.94 -1.46 -22.47
N ASP A 128 13.45 -2.32 -21.58
CA ASP A 128 13.08 -1.95 -20.21
C ASP A 128 13.31 -3.11 -19.23
N ALA A 129 13.49 -2.78 -17.95
CA ALA A 129 13.59 -3.74 -16.85
C ALA A 129 13.02 -3.13 -15.57
N THR A 130 12.17 -3.87 -14.88
CA THR A 130 11.54 -3.44 -13.62
C THR A 130 11.96 -4.34 -12.46
N PHE A 131 12.26 -3.72 -11.32
CA PHE A 131 12.53 -4.37 -10.04
C PHE A 131 11.49 -3.91 -9.04
N VAL A 132 10.86 -4.85 -8.33
CA VAL A 132 9.96 -4.57 -7.19
C VAL A 132 10.62 -5.14 -5.94
N ILE A 133 10.71 -4.32 -4.89
CA ILE A 133 11.43 -4.61 -3.65
C ILE A 133 10.51 -4.28 -2.49
N ASP A 134 10.23 -5.27 -1.63
CA ASP A 134 9.50 -5.02 -0.39
C ASP A 134 10.35 -4.15 0.55
N LEU A 135 9.80 -3.05 1.05
CA LEU A 135 10.50 -2.18 2.01
C LEU A 135 10.86 -2.96 3.28
N SER A 136 10.03 -3.92 3.68
CA SER A 136 10.32 -4.81 4.81
C SER A 136 11.55 -5.70 4.59
N ASP A 137 11.83 -6.12 3.36
CA ASP A 137 12.98 -6.99 3.04
C ASP A 137 14.31 -6.26 3.24
N ILE A 138 14.32 -4.94 3.04
CA ILE A 138 15.47 -4.07 3.28
C ILE A 138 15.45 -3.40 4.66
N GLY A 139 14.45 -3.74 5.50
CA GLY A 139 14.25 -3.21 6.84
C GLY A 139 13.92 -1.71 6.87
N ALA A 140 13.44 -1.16 5.75
CA ALA A 140 13.13 0.25 5.61
C ALA A 140 11.67 0.54 5.95
N THR A 141 11.45 1.77 6.39
CA THR A 141 10.14 2.33 6.70
C THR A 141 10.04 3.75 6.14
N CYS A 142 8.84 4.32 6.27
CA CYS A 142 8.56 5.71 5.93
C CYS A 142 9.53 6.68 6.61
N GLY A 143 10.09 7.60 5.82
CA GLY A 143 11.00 8.64 6.33
C GLY A 143 12.45 8.17 6.55
N ASP A 144 12.77 6.91 6.25
CA ASP A 144 14.16 6.49 6.11
C ASP A 144 14.77 7.05 4.81
N THR A 145 16.08 7.28 4.83
CA THR A 145 16.83 7.60 3.60
C THR A 145 17.47 6.32 3.06
N LEU A 146 16.95 5.81 1.95
CA LEU A 146 17.54 4.72 1.19
C LEU A 146 18.73 5.22 0.37
N THR A 147 19.76 4.38 0.27
CA THR A 147 20.78 4.50 -0.77
C THR A 147 20.41 3.56 -1.91
N LEU A 148 20.20 4.12 -3.10
CA LEU A 148 19.96 3.39 -4.34
C LEU A 148 21.21 3.41 -5.22
N ALA A 149 21.46 2.32 -5.94
CA ALA A 149 22.47 2.31 -7.00
C ALA A 149 22.03 1.35 -8.12
N VAL A 150 21.88 1.89 -9.33
CA VAL A 150 21.39 1.14 -10.49
C VAL A 150 22.49 1.08 -11.53
N HIS A 151 22.93 -0.14 -11.83
CA HIS A 151 23.97 -0.44 -12.80
C HIS A 151 23.42 -1.37 -13.88
N ALA A 152 23.65 -1.06 -15.15
CA ALA A 152 23.25 -1.91 -16.26
C ALA A 152 24.41 -2.14 -17.23
N GLU A 153 24.45 -3.33 -17.83
CA GLU A 153 25.20 -3.56 -19.06
C GLU A 153 24.25 -3.32 -20.22
N VAL A 154 24.60 -2.37 -21.09
CA VAL A 154 23.77 -1.96 -22.23
C VAL A 154 24.49 -2.20 -23.55
N LEU A 155 23.74 -2.66 -24.54
CA LEU A 155 24.19 -2.89 -25.90
C LEU A 155 23.51 -1.91 -26.84
N ARG A 156 24.25 -1.32 -27.76
CA ARG A 156 23.65 -0.57 -28.86
C ARG A 156 23.39 -1.53 -30.02
N VAL A 157 22.13 -1.70 -30.40
CA VAL A 157 21.67 -2.63 -31.42
C VAL A 157 21.07 -1.86 -32.59
N VAL A 158 21.72 -1.94 -33.75
CA VAL A 158 21.25 -1.30 -34.99
C VAL A 158 20.94 -2.39 -36.00
N ASP A 159 19.72 -2.40 -36.54
CA ASP A 159 19.25 -3.41 -37.50
C ASP A 159 19.47 -4.87 -37.02
N GLY A 160 19.28 -5.12 -35.72
CA GLY A 160 19.47 -6.43 -35.10
C GLY A 160 20.93 -6.84 -34.87
N VAL A 161 21.89 -5.94 -35.10
CA VAL A 161 23.32 -6.17 -34.90
C VAL A 161 23.83 -5.34 -33.73
N VAL A 162 24.53 -5.99 -32.78
CA VAL A 162 25.22 -5.30 -31.69
C VAL A 162 26.42 -4.53 -32.25
N VAL A 163 26.39 -3.21 -32.14
CA VAL A 163 27.43 -2.31 -32.68
C VAL A 163 28.28 -1.64 -31.58
N ASP A 164 27.83 -1.67 -30.32
CA ASP A 164 28.57 -1.15 -29.16
C ASP A 164 28.06 -1.83 -27.87
N GLY A 165 28.88 -1.82 -26.82
CA GLY A 165 28.55 -2.33 -25.50
C GLY A 165 29.19 -1.49 -24.41
N ARG A 166 28.41 -1.09 -23.40
CA ARG A 166 28.84 -0.19 -22.32
C ARG A 166 28.25 -0.64 -21.00
N VAL A 167 28.92 -0.26 -19.93
CA VAL A 167 28.25 -0.17 -18.62
C VAL A 167 27.54 1.18 -18.53
N ALA A 168 26.41 1.19 -17.86
CA ALA A 168 25.59 2.35 -17.60
C ALA A 168 25.21 2.43 -16.12
N TRP A 169 25.02 3.65 -15.63
CA TRP A 169 24.61 3.91 -14.25
C TRP A 169 23.50 4.95 -14.25
N ALA A 170 22.52 4.80 -13.34
CA ALA A 170 21.65 5.91 -13.00
C ALA A 170 22.48 7.07 -12.46
N LEU A 171 22.22 8.29 -12.92
CA LEU A 171 22.96 9.48 -12.51
C LEU A 171 22.57 9.88 -11.07
N GLY A 172 23.55 10.31 -10.27
CA GLY A 172 23.34 10.70 -8.88
C GLY A 172 24.59 11.31 -8.26
N GLU A 173 24.86 10.98 -7.00
CA GLU A 173 26.09 11.33 -6.28
C GLU A 173 27.22 10.36 -6.63
N PRO A 174 28.39 10.83 -7.08
CA PRO A 174 29.46 9.95 -7.56
C PRO A 174 30.11 9.19 -6.41
N PHE A 175 30.46 7.92 -6.63
CA PHE A 175 31.26 7.17 -5.66
C PHE A 175 32.68 7.74 -5.54
N ASP A 176 33.23 7.65 -4.32
CA ASP A 176 34.64 7.91 -4.06
C ASP A 176 35.51 6.82 -4.69
N GLY A 177 36.22 7.11 -5.78
CA GLY A 177 37.14 6.13 -6.34
C GLY A 177 37.63 6.44 -7.75
N PRO A 178 38.57 5.62 -8.25
CA PRO A 178 39.10 5.77 -9.60
C PRO A 178 38.13 5.30 -10.69
N ARG A 179 37.07 4.56 -10.33
CA ARG A 179 36.02 4.13 -11.26
C ARG A 179 34.77 4.97 -11.05
N TRP A 180 34.11 5.26 -12.16
CA TRP A 180 32.88 6.04 -12.17
C TRP A 180 31.67 5.15 -11.88
N GLY A 181 30.68 5.76 -11.27
CA GLY A 181 29.40 5.19 -10.87
C GLY A 181 28.75 6.17 -9.90
N TRP A 182 27.45 6.03 -9.68
CA TRP A 182 26.70 6.93 -8.82
C TRP A 182 25.76 6.16 -7.90
N SER A 183 25.46 6.77 -6.76
CA SER A 183 24.38 6.39 -5.85
C SER A 183 23.38 7.53 -5.75
N ILE A 184 22.15 7.22 -5.36
CA ILE A 184 21.09 8.19 -5.20
C ILE A 184 20.53 8.04 -3.79
N ALA A 185 20.37 9.15 -3.08
CA ALA A 185 19.59 9.17 -1.86
C ALA A 185 18.10 9.25 -2.24
N TYR A 186 17.29 8.37 -1.67
CA TYR A 186 15.86 8.28 -1.94
C TYR A 186 15.11 8.15 -0.62
N GLU A 187 14.08 8.96 -0.42
CA GLU A 187 13.25 8.92 0.78
C GLU A 187 11.88 8.37 0.39
N PRO A 188 11.56 7.10 0.71
CA PRO A 188 10.26 6.52 0.41
C PRO A 188 9.17 7.33 1.10
N CYS A 189 8.15 7.71 0.35
CA CYS A 189 7.00 8.40 0.90
C CYS A 189 5.88 7.41 1.21
N CYS A 190 5.14 7.62 2.28
CA CYS A 190 4.09 6.70 2.70
C CYS A 190 2.70 7.24 2.51
N THR A 191 2.52 8.07 1.48
CA THR A 191 1.19 8.53 1.11
C THR A 191 0.67 7.64 0.00
N SER A 192 -0.47 7.00 0.25
CA SER A 192 -1.21 6.24 -0.75
C SER A 192 -2.56 6.89 -0.99
N GLY A 193 -3.10 6.71 -2.20
CA GLY A 193 -4.43 7.16 -2.57
C GLY A 193 -4.62 8.68 -2.52
N CYS A 194 -5.89 9.06 -2.43
CA CYS A 194 -6.32 10.45 -2.32
C CYS A 194 -7.56 10.51 -1.43
N THR A 195 -7.82 11.68 -0.84
CA THR A 195 -8.94 11.87 0.09
C THR A 195 -10.13 12.53 -0.59
N LEU A 196 -11.30 12.28 0.00
CA LEU A 196 -12.56 12.91 -0.33
C LEU A 196 -13.18 13.49 0.93
N THR A 197 -13.89 14.61 0.78
CA THR A 197 -14.51 15.31 1.91
C THR A 197 -15.68 14.54 2.52
N GLN A 198 -16.02 14.82 3.78
CA GLN A 198 -17.27 14.34 4.40
C GLN A 198 -18.54 14.69 3.57
N GLY A 199 -18.49 15.78 2.81
CA GLY A 199 -19.58 16.20 1.94
C GLY A 199 -19.75 15.28 0.73
N TYR A 200 -18.65 14.77 0.19
CA TYR A 200 -18.69 13.78 -0.88
C TYR A 200 -19.33 12.48 -0.39
N TRP A 201 -18.78 11.89 0.68
CA TRP A 201 -19.23 10.60 1.23
C TRP A 201 -20.71 10.61 1.64
N LYS A 202 -21.19 11.73 2.20
CA LYS A 202 -22.61 11.89 2.57
C LYS A 202 -23.57 11.86 1.37
N ASN A 203 -23.10 12.25 0.19
CA ASN A 203 -23.92 12.45 -1.00
C ASN A 203 -23.67 11.41 -2.12
N HIS A 204 -22.70 10.50 -1.94
CA HIS A 204 -22.35 9.43 -2.86
C HIS A 204 -22.24 8.10 -2.10
N GLU A 205 -23.35 7.65 -1.54
CA GLU A 205 -23.41 6.40 -0.76
C GLU A 205 -23.09 5.17 -1.61
N GLU A 206 -23.40 5.24 -2.90
CA GLU A 206 -23.09 4.24 -3.92
C GLU A 206 -21.59 4.06 -4.19
N HIS A 207 -20.74 4.95 -3.69
CA HIS A 207 -19.28 4.88 -3.85
C HIS A 207 -18.57 4.37 -2.59
N TRP A 208 -19.29 4.06 -1.51
CA TRP A 208 -18.65 3.59 -0.28
C TRP A 208 -17.97 2.23 -0.51
N PRO A 209 -16.68 2.08 -0.17
CA PRO A 209 -15.96 0.83 -0.36
C PRO A 209 -16.39 -0.29 0.61
N THR A 210 -17.26 0.02 1.58
CA THR A 210 -17.72 -0.88 2.64
C THR A 210 -19.16 -0.58 3.03
N ASP A 211 -19.90 -1.62 3.47
CA ASP A 211 -21.30 -1.53 3.92
C ASP A 211 -21.45 -1.04 5.37
N GLY A 212 -20.35 -0.77 6.06
CA GLY A 212 -20.34 -0.31 7.43
C GLY A 212 -18.95 0.02 7.96
N LEU A 213 -18.90 0.67 9.12
CA LEU A 213 -17.67 1.08 9.79
C LEU A 213 -17.76 0.79 11.28
N THR A 214 -16.60 0.62 11.90
CA THR A 214 -16.47 0.63 13.36
C THR A 214 -16.02 2.02 13.81
N VAL A 215 -16.79 2.68 14.66
CA VAL A 215 -16.50 4.01 15.20
C VAL A 215 -16.54 3.95 16.72
N GLY A 216 -15.43 4.26 17.38
CA GLY A 216 -15.32 4.21 18.84
C GLY A 216 -15.45 2.81 19.44
N GLY A 217 -15.21 1.76 18.64
CA GLY A 217 -15.42 0.36 19.05
C GLY A 217 -16.82 -0.19 18.77
N GLU A 218 -17.76 0.65 18.34
CA GLU A 218 -19.12 0.24 17.97
C GLU A 218 -19.26 0.09 16.45
N SER A 219 -19.94 -0.97 16.02
CA SER A 219 -20.23 -1.19 14.60
C SER A 219 -21.47 -0.42 14.16
N TYR A 220 -21.39 0.22 13.00
CA TYR A 220 -22.48 0.94 12.36
C TYR A 220 -22.66 0.47 10.92
N SER A 221 -23.91 0.27 10.54
CA SER A 221 -24.28 0.11 9.13
C SER A 221 -24.12 1.42 8.36
N GLN A 222 -23.95 1.33 7.04
CA GLN A 222 -23.95 2.49 6.16
C GLN A 222 -25.15 3.41 6.39
N ALA A 223 -26.36 2.85 6.57
CA ALA A 223 -27.57 3.64 6.80
C ALA A 223 -27.53 4.45 8.11
N GLU A 224 -26.96 3.90 9.18
CA GLU A 224 -26.77 4.62 10.45
C GLU A 224 -25.73 5.73 10.29
N LEU A 225 -24.61 5.44 9.61
CA LEU A 225 -23.54 6.41 9.38
C LEU A 225 -24.01 7.59 8.52
N LEU A 226 -24.81 7.33 7.48
CA LEU A 226 -25.47 8.37 6.69
C LEU A 226 -26.43 9.21 7.51
N THR A 227 -27.16 8.58 8.44
CA THR A 227 -28.03 9.31 9.37
C THR A 227 -27.20 10.24 10.27
N LEU A 228 -26.07 9.77 10.79
CA LEU A 228 -25.13 10.60 11.56
C LEU A 228 -24.59 11.77 10.72
N LEU A 229 -24.07 11.51 9.51
CA LEU A 229 -23.55 12.54 8.58
C LEU A 229 -24.60 13.59 8.18
N ARG A 230 -25.88 13.20 8.12
CA ARG A 230 -27.00 14.11 7.81
C ARG A 230 -27.53 14.86 9.04
N THR A 231 -27.18 14.42 10.25
CA THR A 231 -27.62 15.06 11.49
C THR A 231 -26.84 16.36 11.73
N PRO A 232 -27.51 17.52 11.87
CA PRO A 232 -26.83 18.77 12.20
C PRO A 232 -26.15 18.68 13.57
N THR A 233 -24.87 19.03 13.65
CA THR A 233 -24.07 18.87 14.88
C THR A 233 -24.56 19.74 16.04
N ARG A 234 -25.10 20.93 15.76
CA ARG A 234 -25.66 21.88 16.76
C ARG A 234 -24.72 22.15 17.95
N GLY A 235 -23.40 22.10 17.74
CA GLY A 235 -22.38 22.33 18.77
C GLY A 235 -22.04 21.10 19.63
N ASP A 236 -22.58 19.93 19.30
CA ASP A 236 -22.13 18.64 19.83
C ASP A 236 -20.81 18.24 19.19
N ALA A 237 -19.75 18.26 19.98
CA ALA A 237 -18.39 17.94 19.57
C ALA A 237 -18.23 16.47 19.17
N SER A 238 -19.04 15.56 19.74
CA SER A 238 -19.04 14.15 19.33
C SER A 238 -19.55 14.01 17.90
N LEU A 239 -20.59 14.75 17.49
CA LEU A 239 -21.05 14.77 16.11
C LEU A 239 -20.09 15.48 15.16
N ILE A 240 -19.44 16.56 15.61
CA ILE A 240 -18.42 17.26 14.82
C ILE A 240 -17.28 16.31 14.46
N LEU A 241 -16.70 15.64 15.47
CA LEU A 241 -15.64 14.66 15.24
C LEU A 241 -16.15 13.47 14.44
N ALA A 242 -17.37 12.97 14.70
CA ALA A 242 -17.93 11.84 13.97
C ALA A 242 -18.00 12.09 12.47
N HIS A 243 -18.43 13.28 12.03
CA HIS A 243 -18.55 13.55 10.59
C HIS A 243 -17.21 13.46 9.87
N GLN A 244 -16.15 14.01 10.47
CA GLN A 244 -14.81 13.95 9.89
C GLN A 244 -14.19 12.56 10.01
N LEU A 245 -14.36 11.88 11.15
CA LEU A 245 -13.83 10.54 11.35
C LEU A 245 -14.47 9.52 10.40
N ILE A 246 -15.77 9.60 10.15
CA ILE A 246 -16.45 8.73 9.18
C ILE A 246 -15.85 8.94 7.78
N ALA A 247 -15.62 10.19 7.38
CA ALA A 247 -14.98 10.48 6.09
C ALA A 247 -13.55 9.94 6.03
N SER A 248 -12.78 10.07 7.11
CA SER A 248 -11.42 9.56 7.17
C SER A 248 -11.35 8.03 7.06
N LEU A 249 -12.23 7.31 7.76
CA LEU A 249 -12.31 5.85 7.67
C LEU A 249 -12.73 5.37 6.27
N LEU A 250 -13.60 6.10 5.58
CA LEU A 250 -13.96 5.80 4.18
C LEU A 250 -12.82 6.10 3.21
N ASN A 251 -12.05 7.16 3.47
CA ASN A 251 -10.82 7.46 2.72
C ASN A 251 -9.79 6.34 2.91
N GLU A 252 -9.55 5.88 4.14
CA GLU A 252 -8.68 4.72 4.43
C GLU A 252 -9.17 3.46 3.71
N ALA A 253 -10.46 3.16 3.79
CA ALA A 253 -11.05 2.03 3.08
C ALA A 253 -10.99 2.17 1.54
N SER A 254 -10.82 3.40 1.03
CA SER A 254 -10.63 3.67 -0.40
C SER A 254 -9.15 3.63 -0.83
N GLY A 255 -8.23 3.34 0.10
CA GLY A 255 -6.79 3.25 -0.14
C GLY A 255 -6.02 4.53 0.14
N ALA A 256 -6.63 5.54 0.78
CA ALA A 256 -5.94 6.76 1.21
C ALA A 256 -5.21 6.52 2.53
N GLY A 257 -3.91 6.81 2.61
CA GLY A 257 -3.16 6.54 3.84
C GLY A 257 -1.89 7.35 3.93
N SER A 258 -1.62 7.91 5.11
CA SER A 258 -0.31 8.44 5.48
C SER A 258 -0.08 8.25 6.99
N PRO A 259 1.16 8.26 7.50
CA PRO A 259 1.41 8.12 8.93
C PRO A 259 0.69 9.19 9.77
N ASP A 260 0.70 10.44 9.32
CA ASP A 260 0.06 11.55 10.03
C ASP A 260 -1.47 11.47 9.97
N PHE A 261 -2.02 11.03 8.83
CA PHE A 261 -3.44 10.76 8.67
C PHE A 261 -3.91 9.61 9.57
N ALA A 262 -3.21 8.47 9.54
CA ALA A 262 -3.52 7.31 10.37
C ALA A 262 -3.44 7.64 11.88
N ALA A 263 -2.46 8.44 12.29
CA ALA A 263 -2.37 8.92 13.67
C ALA A 263 -3.58 9.79 14.06
N ALA A 264 -4.01 10.69 13.17
CA ALA A 264 -5.21 11.51 13.41
C ALA A 264 -6.49 10.66 13.47
N THR A 265 -6.65 9.67 12.59
CA THR A 265 -7.77 8.71 12.62
C THR A 265 -7.77 7.93 13.93
N ALA A 266 -6.61 7.44 14.37
CA ALA A 266 -6.45 6.71 15.63
C ALA A 266 -6.80 7.57 16.84
N ASP A 267 -6.38 8.84 16.87
CA ASP A 267 -6.76 9.79 17.92
C ASP A 267 -8.30 9.98 17.97
N GLY A 268 -8.94 10.09 16.80
CA GLY A 268 -10.40 10.18 16.70
C GLY A 268 -11.12 8.93 17.22
N GLN A 269 -10.65 7.74 16.84
CA GLN A 269 -11.17 6.47 17.34
C GLN A 269 -11.00 6.33 18.85
N ALA A 270 -9.82 6.69 19.38
CA ALA A 270 -9.53 6.65 20.81
C ALA A 270 -10.43 7.60 21.60
N TRP A 271 -10.63 8.83 21.10
CA TRP A 271 -11.55 9.78 21.71
C TRP A 271 -12.99 9.23 21.73
N MET A 272 -13.47 8.67 20.61
CA MET A 272 -14.83 8.12 20.53
C MET A 272 -15.06 6.97 21.51
N ASN A 273 -14.07 6.08 21.67
CA ASN A 273 -14.14 4.96 22.61
C ASN A 273 -14.12 5.46 24.08
N ALA A 274 -13.28 6.44 24.39
CA ALA A 274 -13.16 6.97 25.75
C ALA A 274 -14.39 7.78 26.23
N HIS A 275 -15.18 8.31 25.29
CA HIS A 275 -16.28 9.24 25.58
C HIS A 275 -17.68 8.69 25.24
N GLY A 276 -17.77 7.43 24.81
CA GLY A 276 -19.05 6.73 24.62
C GLY A 276 -19.90 6.73 25.89
N ASP A 277 -21.23 6.80 25.71
CA ASP A 277 -22.17 6.74 26.82
C ASP A 277 -22.47 5.27 27.21
N THR A 278 -23.68 4.97 27.69
CA THR A 278 -24.01 3.61 28.17
C THR A 278 -24.25 2.62 27.02
N ASP A 279 -24.68 3.10 25.86
CA ASP A 279 -24.80 2.27 24.65
C ASP A 279 -23.57 2.41 23.75
N GLY A 280 -22.70 3.40 24.00
CA GLY A 280 -21.48 3.63 23.24
C GLY A 280 -21.74 4.19 21.85
N ARG A 281 -22.99 4.56 21.54
CA ARG A 281 -23.41 4.99 20.20
C ARG A 281 -23.61 6.50 20.12
N LEU A 282 -23.24 7.07 18.99
CA LEU A 282 -23.38 8.49 18.73
C LEU A 282 -24.87 8.90 18.60
N PRO A 283 -25.24 10.13 18.99
CA PRO A 283 -24.39 11.19 19.55
C PRO A 283 -24.23 11.14 21.08
N TYR A 284 -23.09 11.62 21.59
CA TYR A 284 -22.81 11.63 23.04
C TYR A 284 -23.22 12.94 23.74
N GLY A 285 -23.63 13.98 23.00
CA GLY A 285 -24.07 15.24 23.59
C GLY A 285 -22.96 16.06 24.24
N VAL A 286 -21.70 15.91 23.80
CA VAL A 286 -20.55 16.60 24.40
C VAL A 286 -20.49 18.04 23.87
N ALA A 287 -20.71 19.03 24.73
CA ALA A 287 -20.64 20.43 24.29
C ALA A 287 -19.20 20.84 23.91
N ALA A 288 -19.03 21.50 22.76
CA ALA A 288 -17.74 21.96 22.24
C ALA A 288 -16.97 22.90 23.18
N SER A 289 -17.63 23.55 24.15
CA SER A 289 -16.98 24.41 25.14
C SER A 289 -16.36 23.66 26.32
N THR A 290 -16.58 22.35 26.43
CA THR A 290 -15.98 21.51 27.48
C THR A 290 -14.54 21.13 27.11
N ALA A 291 -13.72 20.70 28.07
CA ALA A 291 -12.36 20.25 27.78
C ALA A 291 -12.34 19.10 26.76
N ALA A 292 -13.19 18.08 26.96
CA ALA A 292 -13.34 16.96 26.02
C ALA A 292 -13.88 17.43 24.65
N GLY A 293 -14.81 18.39 24.64
CA GLY A 293 -15.32 18.98 23.41
C GLY A 293 -14.26 19.72 22.61
N THR A 294 -13.41 20.51 23.27
CA THR A 294 -12.28 21.21 22.64
C THR A 294 -11.28 20.22 22.02
N GLU A 295 -10.98 19.13 22.74
CA GLU A 295 -10.12 18.06 22.22
C GLU A 295 -10.72 17.43 20.96
N ALA A 296 -12.00 17.05 20.99
CA ALA A 296 -12.70 16.50 19.83
C ALA A 296 -12.68 17.45 18.63
N THR A 297 -12.89 18.75 18.85
CA THR A 297 -12.82 19.73 17.76
C THR A 297 -11.41 19.87 17.20
N GLY A 298 -10.37 19.80 18.04
CA GLY A 298 -8.98 19.84 17.57
C GLY A 298 -8.61 18.61 16.73
N ILE A 299 -9.10 17.43 17.11
CA ILE A 299 -8.94 16.21 16.30
C ILE A 299 -9.75 16.34 14.99
N SER A 300 -10.98 16.85 15.07
CA SER A 300 -11.83 17.09 13.90
C SER A 300 -11.17 18.04 12.90
N ASP A 301 -10.51 19.11 13.35
CA ASP A 301 -9.82 20.06 12.49
C ASP A 301 -8.62 19.40 11.78
N ARG A 302 -7.87 18.53 12.48
CA ARG A 302 -6.79 17.72 11.88
C ARG A 302 -7.34 16.78 10.80
N LEU A 303 -8.41 16.05 11.09
CA LEU A 303 -9.04 15.14 10.12
C LEU A 303 -9.59 15.90 8.92
N ALA A 304 -10.22 17.06 9.14
CA ALA A 304 -10.71 17.91 8.06
C ALA A 304 -9.58 18.35 7.12
N HIS A 305 -8.41 18.72 7.68
CA HIS A 305 -7.24 19.09 6.90
C HIS A 305 -6.80 17.99 5.91
N PHE A 306 -6.79 16.72 6.34
CA PHE A 306 -6.50 15.60 5.44
C PHE A 306 -7.67 15.31 4.48
N ASN A 307 -8.91 15.28 4.97
CA ASN A 307 -10.09 14.97 4.15
C ASN A 307 -10.36 16.01 3.03
N GLU A 308 -9.83 17.22 3.17
CA GLU A 308 -9.90 18.29 2.16
C GLU A 308 -8.69 18.30 1.21
N GLY A 309 -7.77 17.34 1.35
CA GLY A 309 -6.55 17.24 0.56
C GLY A 309 -5.53 18.36 0.84
N ALA A 310 -5.60 18.98 2.03
CA ALA A 310 -4.74 20.08 2.43
C ALA A 310 -3.51 19.65 3.24
N GLY A 311 -3.42 18.36 3.60
CA GLY A 311 -2.30 17.73 4.29
C GLY A 311 -1.26 17.10 3.35
N ASP A 312 -0.72 15.95 3.75
CA ASP A 312 0.19 15.14 2.93
C ASP A 312 -0.54 14.19 1.96
N LEU A 313 -1.86 14.14 2.02
CA LEU A 313 -2.70 13.40 1.09
C LEU A 313 -3.33 14.32 0.04
N PRO A 314 -3.26 13.99 -1.26
CA PRO A 314 -3.93 14.76 -2.30
C PRO A 314 -5.45 14.57 -2.27
N HIS A 315 -6.22 15.52 -2.81
CA HIS A 315 -7.66 15.35 -3.03
C HIS A 315 -7.91 14.57 -4.34
N CYS A 316 -8.89 13.67 -4.37
CA CYS A 316 -9.28 12.99 -5.62
C CYS A 316 -10.06 13.93 -6.57
N ASP A 317 -9.69 13.95 -7.86
CA ASP A 317 -10.41 14.73 -8.89
C ASP A 317 -11.65 13.99 -9.45
N ASP A 318 -11.57 12.66 -9.62
CA ASP A 318 -12.57 11.85 -10.31
C ASP A 318 -13.33 10.84 -9.41
N GLY A 319 -13.23 10.96 -8.08
CA GLY A 319 -13.84 10.04 -7.12
C GLY A 319 -12.84 9.05 -6.48
N PRO A 320 -13.29 8.05 -5.72
CA PRO A 320 -12.40 7.21 -4.92
C PRO A 320 -11.54 6.28 -5.79
N THR A 321 -10.32 6.01 -5.34
CA THR A 321 -9.33 5.17 -6.01
C THR A 321 -9.67 3.69 -6.03
N VAL A 322 -10.49 3.23 -5.07
CA VAL A 322 -11.07 1.89 -5.03
C VAL A 322 -12.59 2.05 -5.11
N THR A 323 -13.21 1.31 -6.03
CA THR A 323 -14.67 1.28 -6.18
C THR A 323 -15.26 0.06 -5.46
N PRO A 324 -16.55 0.10 -5.06
CA PRO A 324 -17.14 -0.93 -4.20
C PRO A 324 -17.00 -2.34 -4.77
N VAL A 325 -16.84 -3.32 -3.89
CA VAL A 325 -17.00 -4.74 -4.24
C VAL A 325 -18.45 -4.91 -4.72
N ALA A 326 -18.64 -5.13 -6.02
CA ALA A 326 -19.97 -5.27 -6.58
C ALA A 326 -20.74 -6.37 -5.83
N ASP A 327 -21.94 -6.03 -5.36
CA ASP A 327 -22.92 -7.01 -4.87
C ASP A 327 -23.00 -8.17 -5.86
N ALA A 328 -22.47 -9.32 -5.47
CA ALA A 328 -22.66 -10.55 -6.22
C ALA A 328 -24.18 -10.86 -6.21
N PRO A 329 -24.81 -11.08 -7.37
CA PRO A 329 -26.25 -11.33 -7.46
C PRO A 329 -26.69 -12.62 -6.76
#